data_AF-A0A7C1EAS6-F1
#
_entry.id   AF-A0A7C1EAS6-F1
#
_cell.length_a   1.000
_cell.length_b   1.000
_cell.length_c   1.000
_cell.angle_alpha   90.00
_cell.angle_beta   90.00
_cell.angle_gamma   90.00
#
_symmetry.space_group_name_H-M   'P 1'
#
loop_
_entity.id
_entity.type
_entity.pdbx_description
1 polymer ?
#
loop_
_entity_poly.entity_id
_entity_poly.type
_entity_poly.pdbx_seq_one_letter_code
_entity_poly.pdbx_strand_id
1 'polypeptide(L)'
;MGLAVNRSLSGTGRKVPGPQTQVHHNRDGFGKRSLATAYYMKERLRLLFDCGDQQRAERELNAWIEEARASKIKILVNAARKLLTWKPFVLNWYKHPISTGKLEVTNRKIGLLQRAACGFRDEDYLNLRILHLHKTIYALTG
;
A
#
# COMPACT_ATOMS: atom_id res chain seq x y z
N MET A 1 67.22 -53.96 41.30
CA MET A 1 66.85 -52.71 41.99
C MET A 1 67.56 -51.58 41.25
N GLY A 2 66.80 -50.64 40.69
CA GLY A 2 67.31 -49.45 39.97
C GLY A 2 67.50 -49.64 38.46
N LEU A 3 66.62 -49.03 37.66
CA LEU A 3 66.96 -48.20 36.49
C LEU A 3 65.70 -47.57 35.90
N ALA A 4 65.91 -46.39 35.35
CA ALA A 4 64.96 -45.33 35.11
C ALA A 4 64.42 -45.31 33.66
N VAL A 5 63.29 -44.61 33.50
CA VAL A 5 62.95 -43.69 32.39
C VAL A 5 62.99 -44.21 30.95
N ASN A 6 61.82 -44.20 30.31
CA ASN A 6 61.54 -43.61 28.98
C ASN A 6 60.10 -43.98 28.56
N ARG A 7 59.36 -43.24 27.74
CA ARG A 7 59.35 -41.85 27.27
C ARG A 7 58.02 -41.74 26.50
N SER A 8 57.36 -40.61 26.67
CA SER A 8 56.37 -39.98 25.78
C SER A 8 56.09 -40.66 24.43
N LEU A 9 54.81 -40.96 24.15
CA LEU A 9 54.23 -40.73 22.82
C LEU A 9 52.80 -40.17 22.94
N SER A 10 52.70 -38.94 22.46
CA SER A 10 51.49 -38.19 22.15
C SER A 10 50.50 -38.98 21.29
N GLY A 11 49.28 -39.17 21.81
CA GLY A 11 48.13 -39.68 21.07
C GLY A 11 47.06 -38.59 20.93
N THR A 12 46.96 -38.04 19.74
CA THR A 12 46.03 -37.00 19.28
C THR A 12 44.56 -37.46 19.38
N GLY A 13 43.85 -36.96 20.38
CA GLY A 13 42.40 -37.12 20.48
C GLY A 13 41.68 -36.30 19.41
N ARG A 14 41.24 -36.95 18.32
CA ARG A 14 40.25 -36.39 17.41
C ARG A 14 38.92 -36.25 18.16
N LYS A 15 38.58 -35.03 18.58
CA LYS A 15 37.22 -34.65 18.99
C LYS A 15 36.28 -34.86 17.80
N VAL A 16 35.35 -35.80 17.95
CA VAL A 16 34.15 -35.89 17.10
C VAL A 16 33.27 -34.68 17.43
N PRO A 17 32.91 -33.80 16.47
CA PRO A 17 31.96 -32.74 16.75
C PRO A 17 30.55 -33.33 16.72
N GLY A 18 29.83 -33.21 17.85
CA GLY A 18 28.41 -33.52 17.95
C GLY A 18 27.55 -32.66 17.01
N PRO A 19 26.29 -33.05 16.78
CA PRO A 19 25.43 -32.43 15.78
C PRO A 19 25.32 -30.93 16.05
N GLN A 20 25.87 -30.15 15.12
CA GLN A 20 25.70 -28.71 15.10
C GLN A 20 24.21 -28.45 14.96
N THR A 21 23.59 -27.93 16.02
CA THR A 21 22.29 -27.28 15.93
C THR A 21 22.45 -26.14 14.94
N GLN A 22 22.10 -26.39 13.68
CA GLN A 22 21.92 -25.36 12.68
C GLN A 22 20.76 -24.49 13.16
N VAL A 23 21.09 -23.40 13.86
CA VAL A 23 20.23 -22.24 13.96
C VAL A 23 20.14 -21.61 12.57
N HIS A 24 19.40 -22.26 11.68
CA HIS A 24 18.91 -21.61 10.46
C HIS A 24 18.07 -20.42 10.93
N HIS A 25 18.68 -19.24 10.92
CA HIS A 25 18.01 -17.97 11.11
C HIS A 25 16.92 -17.87 10.05
N ASN A 26 15.70 -18.20 10.45
CA ASN A 26 14.51 -18.19 9.60
C ASN A 26 14.10 -16.72 9.35
N ARG A 27 14.88 -16.00 8.52
CA ARG A 27 14.57 -14.64 8.09
C ARG A 27 13.51 -14.60 6.97
N ASP A 28 13.03 -15.76 6.51
CA ASP A 28 12.19 -15.87 5.33
C ASP A 28 10.68 -15.94 5.64
N GLY A 29 10.32 -16.04 6.93
CA GLY A 29 8.92 -16.05 7.38
C GLY A 29 8.25 -14.67 7.41
N PHE A 30 9.02 -13.59 7.53
CA PHE A 30 8.50 -12.23 7.69
C PHE A 30 7.96 -11.64 6.37
N GLY A 31 8.60 -11.98 5.24
CA GLY A 31 8.15 -11.53 3.91
C GLY A 31 6.81 -12.14 3.50
N LYS A 32 6.60 -13.44 3.74
CA LYS A 32 5.34 -14.12 3.40
C LYS A 32 4.16 -13.62 4.25
N ARG A 33 4.39 -13.41 5.55
CA ARG A 33 3.38 -12.87 6.48
C ARG A 33 3.02 -11.42 6.14
N SER A 34 4.01 -10.57 5.88
CA SER A 34 3.75 -9.16 5.55
C SER A 34 3.01 -9.00 4.21
N LEU A 35 3.29 -9.85 3.22
CA LEU A 35 2.55 -9.88 1.96
C LEU A 35 1.09 -10.32 2.16
N ALA A 36 0.86 -11.42 2.89
CA ALA A 36 -0.48 -11.89 3.20
C ALA A 36 -1.32 -10.83 3.95
N THR A 37 -0.72 -10.17 4.94
CA THR A 37 -1.37 -9.05 5.66
C THR A 37 -1.69 -7.88 4.73
N ALA A 38 -0.78 -7.51 3.82
CA ALA A 38 -1.04 -6.44 2.86
C ALA A 38 -2.21 -6.77 1.92
N TYR A 39 -2.31 -8.02 1.44
CA TYR A 39 -3.43 -8.47 0.62
C TYR A 39 -4.76 -8.44 1.38
N TYR A 40 -4.78 -8.95 2.60
CA TYR A 40 -5.97 -8.91 3.46
C TYR A 40 -6.45 -7.47 3.70
N MET A 41 -5.53 -6.58 4.04
CA MET A 41 -5.83 -5.17 4.28
C MET A 41 -6.34 -4.47 3.02
N LYS A 42 -5.79 -4.79 1.84
CA LYS A 42 -6.30 -4.28 0.56
C LYS A 42 -7.75 -4.74 0.34
N GLU A 43 -8.07 -6.01 0.56
CA GLU A 43 -9.43 -6.51 0.31
C GLU A 43 -10.45 -5.92 1.29
N ARG A 44 -10.08 -5.70 2.57
CA ARG A 44 -10.94 -4.98 3.52
C ARG A 44 -11.28 -3.56 3.04
N LEU A 45 -10.33 -2.84 2.43
CA LEU A 45 -10.63 -1.53 1.83
C LEU A 45 -11.59 -1.62 0.65
N ARG A 46 -11.51 -2.68 -0.15
CA ARG A 46 -12.44 -2.88 -1.28
C ARG A 46 -13.88 -3.05 -0.77
N LEU A 47 -14.05 -3.91 0.24
CA LEU A 47 -15.36 -4.17 0.87
C LEU A 47 -15.97 -2.93 1.54
N LEU A 48 -15.15 -1.92 1.88
CA LEU A 48 -15.63 -0.65 2.38
C LEU A 48 -16.64 -0.03 1.42
N PHE A 49 -16.31 0.02 0.12
CA PHE A 49 -17.15 0.64 -0.91
C PHE A 49 -18.40 -0.17 -1.28
N ASP A 50 -18.43 -1.46 -0.93
CA ASP A 50 -19.61 -2.31 -1.09
C ASP A 50 -20.62 -2.13 0.07
N CYS A 51 -20.19 -1.53 1.19
CA CYS A 51 -21.06 -1.28 2.34
C CYS A 51 -21.97 -0.06 2.10
N GLY A 52 -23.28 -0.23 2.02
CA GLY A 52 -24.22 0.88 1.78
C GLY A 52 -24.41 1.87 2.94
N ASP A 53 -23.73 1.68 4.09
CA ASP A 53 -23.91 2.51 5.29
C ASP A 53 -22.64 3.35 5.58
N GLN A 54 -22.79 4.68 5.47
CA GLN A 54 -21.72 5.65 5.72
C GLN A 54 -21.15 5.55 7.14
N GLN A 55 -21.98 5.35 8.16
CA GLN A 55 -21.48 5.30 9.54
C GLN A 55 -20.65 4.04 9.79
N ARG A 56 -21.10 2.92 9.22
CA ARG A 56 -20.35 1.65 9.28
C ARG A 56 -19.04 1.77 8.51
N ALA A 57 -19.06 2.36 7.32
CA ALA A 57 -17.86 2.62 6.55
C ALA A 57 -16.86 3.51 7.31
N GLU A 58 -17.33 4.54 8.02
CA GLU A 58 -16.45 5.37 8.83
C GLU A 58 -15.79 4.59 9.97
N ARG A 59 -16.54 3.77 10.70
CA ARG A 59 -15.99 2.93 11.76
C ARG A 59 -14.96 1.95 11.23
N GLU A 60 -15.26 1.27 10.12
CA GLU A 60 -14.33 0.34 9.47
C GLU A 60 -13.08 1.05 8.94
N LEU A 61 -13.22 2.25 8.36
CA LEU A 61 -12.08 3.02 7.86
C LEU A 61 -11.15 3.44 9.00
N ASN A 62 -11.71 3.86 10.14
CA ASN A 62 -10.92 4.19 11.33
C ASN A 62 -10.20 2.95 11.87
N ALA A 63 -10.90 1.82 11.99
CA ALA A 63 -10.29 0.55 12.43
C ALA A 63 -9.16 0.11 11.50
N TRP A 64 -9.36 0.23 10.19
CA TRP A 64 -8.37 -0.07 9.18
C TRP A 64 -7.11 0.80 9.32
N ILE A 65 -7.27 2.10 9.55
CA ILE A 65 -6.14 3.04 9.74
C ILE A 65 -5.30 2.66 10.97
N GLU A 66 -5.96 2.33 12.08
CA GLU A 66 -5.26 1.92 13.31
C GLU A 66 -4.52 0.59 13.14
N GLU A 67 -5.14 -0.39 12.49
CA GLU A 67 -4.50 -1.68 12.20
C GLU A 67 -3.32 -1.53 11.22
N ALA A 68 -3.46 -0.69 10.20
CA ALA A 68 -2.41 -0.38 9.25
C ALA A 68 -1.19 0.28 9.94
N ARG A 69 -1.43 1.16 10.92
CA ARG A 69 -0.38 1.77 11.75
C ARG A 69 0.30 0.72 12.65
N ALA A 70 -0.48 -0.15 13.29
CA ALA A 70 0.02 -1.20 14.17
C ALA A 70 0.84 -2.27 13.42
N SER A 71 0.54 -2.53 12.14
CA SER A 71 1.23 -3.53 11.32
C SER A 71 2.74 -3.28 11.14
N LYS A 72 3.20 -2.03 11.30
CA LYS A 72 4.57 -1.57 11.02
C LYS A 72 5.05 -1.84 9.58
N ILE A 73 4.15 -2.23 8.67
CA ILE A 73 4.47 -2.42 7.26
C ILE A 73 4.45 -1.06 6.57
N LYS A 74 5.60 -0.60 6.06
CA LYS A 74 5.77 0.75 5.49
C LYS A 74 4.69 1.13 4.48
N ILE A 75 4.29 0.20 3.61
CA ILE A 75 3.26 0.48 2.57
C ILE A 75 1.89 0.76 3.19
N LEU A 76 1.49 0.00 4.22
CA LEU A 76 0.21 0.17 4.91
C LEU A 76 0.22 1.43 5.76
N VAL A 77 1.31 1.72 6.46
CA VAL A 77 1.45 2.95 7.25
C VAL A 77 1.34 4.19 6.35
N ASN A 78 1.99 4.18 5.17
CA ASN A 78 1.89 5.27 4.21
C ASN A 78 0.46 5.41 3.65
N ALA A 79 -0.20 4.30 3.36
CA ALA A 79 -1.60 4.29 2.92
C ALA A 79 -2.54 4.85 4.01
N ALA A 80 -2.33 4.47 5.28
CA ALA A 80 -3.10 4.98 6.42
C ALA A 80 -2.97 6.51 6.58
N ARG A 81 -1.77 7.07 6.39
CA ARG A 81 -1.60 8.54 6.40
C ARG A 81 -2.40 9.21 5.29
N LYS A 82 -2.34 8.69 4.06
CA LYS A 82 -3.12 9.21 2.93
C LYS A 82 -4.62 9.10 3.19
N LEU A 83 -5.08 7.94 3.65
CA LEU A 83 -6.49 7.70 3.93
C LEU A 83 -7.02 8.59 5.06
N LEU A 84 -6.20 8.91 6.07
CA LEU A 84 -6.62 9.87 7.10
C LEU A 84 -6.87 11.26 6.51
N THR A 85 -5.98 11.75 5.64
CA THR A 85 -6.16 13.04 4.96
C THR A 85 -7.36 13.02 4.01
N TRP A 86 -7.59 11.91 3.31
CA TRP A 86 -8.64 11.79 2.28
C TRP A 86 -9.97 11.26 2.84
N LYS A 87 -10.03 10.87 4.12
CA LYS A 87 -11.21 10.35 4.82
C LYS A 87 -12.50 11.12 4.52
N PRO A 88 -12.57 12.46 4.62
CA PRO A 88 -13.82 13.17 4.33
C PRO A 88 -14.29 12.98 2.88
N PHE A 89 -13.37 12.89 1.91
CA PHE A 89 -13.70 12.66 0.51
C PHE A 89 -14.17 11.22 0.27
N VAL A 90 -13.53 10.24 0.91
CA VAL A 90 -13.95 8.83 0.85
C VAL A 90 -15.37 8.66 1.40
N LEU A 91 -15.67 9.28 2.55
CA LEU A 91 -17.01 9.22 3.14
C LEU A 91 -18.06 9.99 2.34
N ASN A 92 -17.65 11.03 1.60
CA ASN A 92 -18.56 11.78 0.74
C ASN A 92 -19.07 10.95 -0.46
N TRP A 93 -18.35 9.89 -0.84
CA TRP A 93 -18.77 8.97 -1.90
C TRP A 93 -20.13 8.32 -1.61
N TYR A 94 -20.44 8.01 -0.34
CA TYR A 94 -21.74 7.43 0.05
C TYR A 94 -22.90 8.40 -0.13
N LYS A 95 -22.65 9.71 -0.04
CA LYS A 95 -23.67 10.75 -0.29
C LYS A 95 -23.83 11.03 -1.77
N HIS A 96 -22.74 11.01 -2.51
CA HIS A 96 -22.69 11.37 -3.92
C HIS A 96 -21.86 10.34 -4.71
N PRO A 97 -22.44 9.16 -5.01
CA PRO A 97 -21.73 8.13 -5.77
C PRO A 97 -21.50 8.63 -7.20
N ILE A 98 -20.22 8.78 -7.56
CA ILE A 98 -19.80 9.07 -8.93
C ILE A 98 -19.47 7.73 -9.58
N SER A 99 -20.11 7.42 -10.71
CA SER A 99 -19.77 6.20 -11.45
C SER A 99 -18.41 6.32 -12.12
N THR A 100 -17.65 5.22 -12.14
CA THR A 100 -16.34 5.15 -12.80
C THR A 100 -16.44 5.58 -14.27
N GLY A 101 -17.51 5.20 -14.98
CA GLY A 101 -17.72 5.63 -16.37
C GLY A 101 -17.90 7.15 -16.54
N LYS A 102 -18.64 7.82 -15.65
CA LYS A 102 -18.77 9.29 -15.69
C LYS A 102 -17.43 9.97 -15.38
N LEU A 103 -16.65 9.40 -14.47
CA LEU A 103 -15.31 9.87 -14.14
C LEU A 103 -14.35 9.71 -15.32
N GLU A 104 -14.34 8.55 -15.98
CA GLU A 104 -13.52 8.28 -17.16
C GLU A 104 -13.84 9.21 -18.32
N VAL A 105 -15.12 9.43 -18.61
CA VAL A 105 -15.55 10.38 -19.65
C VAL A 105 -15.05 11.79 -19.32
N THR A 106 -15.18 12.22 -18.07
CA THR A 106 -14.71 13.53 -17.61
C THR A 106 -13.20 13.65 -17.76
N ASN A 107 -12.44 12.65 -17.28
CA ASN A 107 -10.98 12.60 -17.40
C ASN A 107 -10.53 12.63 -18.86
N ARG A 108 -11.22 11.92 -19.75
CA ARG A 108 -10.95 11.94 -21.19
C ARG A 108 -11.17 13.33 -21.79
N LYS A 109 -12.28 14.00 -21.42
CA LYS A 109 -12.58 15.37 -21.87
C LYS A 109 -11.53 16.37 -21.38
N ILE A 110 -11.08 16.28 -20.12
CA ILE A 110 -10.01 17.13 -19.57
C ILE A 110 -8.70 16.91 -20.32
N GLY A 111 -8.30 15.65 -20.53
CA GLY A 111 -7.08 15.35 -21.27
C GLY A 111 -7.12 15.83 -22.73
N LEU A 112 -8.31 15.80 -23.37
CA LEU A 112 -8.48 16.38 -24.71
C LEU A 112 -8.31 17.89 -24.69
N LEU A 113 -8.92 18.56 -23.70
CA LEU A 113 -8.79 20.01 -23.51
C LEU A 113 -7.34 20.43 -23.27
N GLN A 114 -6.60 19.71 -22.41
CA GLN A 114 -5.18 19.98 -22.15
C GLN A 114 -4.31 19.82 -23.40
N ARG A 115 -4.55 18.79 -24.23
CA ARG A 115 -3.84 18.60 -25.50
C ARG A 115 -4.13 19.73 -26.49
N ALA A 116 -5.38 20.18 -26.58
CA ALA A 116 -5.77 21.31 -27.42
C ALA A 116 -5.24 22.65 -26.91
N ALA A 117 -5.05 22.78 -25.59
CA ALA A 117 -4.51 23.96 -24.94
C ALA A 117 -2.98 23.99 -24.86
N CYS A 118 -2.28 23.01 -25.47
CA CYS A 118 -0.81 23.00 -25.51
C CYS A 118 -0.30 24.29 -26.17
N GLY A 119 0.39 25.15 -25.41
CA GLY A 119 0.84 26.48 -25.85
C GLY A 119 0.05 27.67 -25.29
N PHE A 120 -1.05 27.45 -24.54
CA PHE A 120 -1.71 28.52 -23.80
C PHE A 120 -0.82 29.00 -22.65
N ARG A 121 -0.62 30.32 -22.56
CA ARG A 121 0.10 30.99 -21.46
C ARG A 121 -0.81 31.31 -20.26
N ASP A 122 -2.11 31.08 -20.39
CA ASP A 122 -3.13 31.48 -19.44
C ASP A 122 -3.79 30.24 -18.79
N GLU A 123 -3.31 29.91 -17.60
CA GLU A 123 -3.82 28.81 -16.75
C GLU A 123 -5.26 29.08 -16.27
N ASP A 124 -5.64 30.35 -16.07
CA ASP A 124 -6.97 30.72 -15.59
C ASP A 124 -8.03 30.44 -16.65
N TYR A 125 -7.69 30.68 -17.92
CA TYR A 125 -8.54 30.31 -19.04
C TYR A 125 -8.74 28.79 -19.15
N LEU A 126 -7.70 28.00 -18.91
CA LEU A 126 -7.80 26.53 -18.89
C LEU A 126 -8.73 26.06 -17.75
N ASN A 127 -8.58 26.64 -16.56
CA ASN A 127 -9.43 26.35 -15.39
C ASN A 127 -10.90 26.64 -15.67
N LEU A 128 -11.20 27.79 -16.29
CA LEU A 128 -12.57 28.15 -16.69
C LEU A 128 -13.16 27.14 -17.68
N ARG A 129 -12.37 26.67 -18.65
CA ARG A 129 -12.82 25.65 -19.62
C ARG A 129 -13.06 24.30 -18.98
N ILE A 130 -12.23 23.90 -18.00
CA ILE A 130 -12.44 22.67 -17.20
C ILE A 130 -13.73 22.79 -16.38
N LEU A 131 -13.99 23.94 -15.74
CA LEU A 131 -15.22 24.17 -15.00
C LEU A 131 -16.45 24.16 -15.92
N HIS A 132 -16.35 24.66 -17.15
CA HIS A 132 -17.45 24.65 -18.11
C HIS A 132 -17.76 23.25 -18.69
N LEU A 133 -16.82 22.31 -18.58
CA LEU A 133 -16.88 20.97 -19.19
C LEU A 133 -18.10 20.12 -18.75
N HIS A 134 -18.62 20.37 -17.54
CA HIS A 134 -19.81 19.68 -17.00
C HIS A 134 -21.13 20.21 -17.59
N LYS A 135 -21.13 21.43 -18.15
CA LYS A 135 -22.30 22.06 -18.79
C LYS A 135 -22.40 21.74 -20.29
N THR A 136 -21.28 21.37 -20.91
CA THR A 136 -21.20 21.04 -22.33
C THR A 136 -21.53 19.56 -22.55
N ILE A 137 -22.83 19.27 -22.75
CA ILE A 137 -23.29 17.94 -23.15
C ILE A 137 -22.95 17.70 -24.63
N TYR A 138 -23.09 18.70 -25.50
CA TYR A 138 -22.66 18.66 -26.91
C TYR A 138 -22.45 20.09 -27.43
N ALA A 139 -21.25 20.66 -27.30
CA ALA A 139 -20.82 21.83 -28.08
C ALA A 139 -19.37 22.19 -27.72
N LEU A 140 -18.41 21.57 -28.39
CA LEU A 140 -17.15 22.24 -28.68
C LEU A 140 -17.37 23.01 -29.99
N THR A 141 -18.18 24.07 -29.92
CA THR A 141 -18.41 24.99 -31.04
C THR A 141 -17.96 26.37 -30.62
N GLY A 142 -16.98 26.91 -31.34
CA GLY A 142 -16.36 28.22 -31.12
C GLY A 142 -14.89 28.08 -30.78
#